data_AF-A0A6C1DPY4-F1
#
_entry.id   AF-A0A6C1DPY4-F1
#
_cell.length_a   1.000
_cell.length_b   1.000
_cell.length_c   1.000
_cell.angle_alpha   90.00
_cell.angle_beta   90.00
_cell.angle_gamma   90.00
#
_symmetry.space_group_name_H-M   'P 1'
#
loop_
_entity.id
_entity.type
_entity.pdbx_description
1 polymer ?
#
loop_
_entity_poly.entity_id
_entity_poly.type
_entity_poly.pdbx_seq_one_letter_code
_entity_poly.pdbx_strand_id
1 'polypeptide(L)'
;MLDKLPYEIFKQIACRIPQEDKISLTYVCKRSYESIIPFIYQNVFLNETYHISGDYDNSFGTCYWSVLNFHYIDEDDSNTKNDMSNRRLAKVKFSYFERTLAESPKRLCPLINRIRCTWHLNEDVMTNVLKLLSEYGSNLKFVDQFVRSSVNKGLEPLSKQLKTLTLTPPTLMPTITVRDDFPSVEEGGFDRLYVKWGLEGFWKFPNIEKLSLASLVYSEFFLMNCLAVFHNLKILKLDYMGKFDFDVSLINFLSKQVCGKKLQRFDIHCELNHRLFFPMTDNPLTRLNFDGFCPCSTCKNTIHEVILKKIFPETRSKLLKNPNKFQAHNFFYQMFFENKIMPYTNIIDNESPAMGWDSVPIETFVRKFNENLQSTIENTENITVNKITREDAISLYHLYLHYLKDVFKVFEQSLPNLEYLTINGIPTKIIQVDELQRCAVPLFYNNGYKSNSVYELVDAEALFS
;
A
#
# COMPACT_ATOMS: atom_id res chain seq x y z
N MET A 1 -24.90 7.59 31.63
CA MET A 1 -25.57 6.50 30.88
C MET A 1 -24.56 5.52 30.27
N LEU A 2 -23.44 5.98 29.69
CA LEU A 2 -22.35 5.12 29.19
C LEU A 2 -21.66 4.28 30.29
N ASP A 3 -21.61 4.82 31.50
CA ASP A 3 -21.10 4.20 32.72
C ASP A 3 -21.94 3.00 33.22
N LYS A 4 -23.11 2.75 32.62
CA LYS A 4 -23.97 1.60 32.95
C LYS A 4 -23.92 0.50 31.90
N LEU A 5 -23.23 0.72 30.77
CA LEU A 5 -23.16 -0.28 29.70
C LEU A 5 -22.31 -1.49 30.13
N PRO A 6 -22.74 -2.72 29.77
CA PRO A 6 -21.88 -3.89 29.81
C PRO A 6 -20.63 -3.68 28.96
N TYR A 7 -19.51 -4.28 29.38
CA TYR A 7 -18.22 -4.08 28.70
C TYR A 7 -18.25 -4.59 27.25
N GLU A 8 -19.02 -5.65 26.98
CA GLU A 8 -19.18 -6.25 25.65
C GLU A 8 -19.83 -5.26 24.68
N ILE A 9 -20.86 -4.53 25.14
CA ILE A 9 -21.53 -3.49 24.36
C ILE A 9 -20.59 -2.30 24.15
N PHE A 10 -19.87 -1.90 25.21
CA PHE A 10 -18.89 -0.82 25.12
C PHE A 10 -17.80 -1.15 24.10
N LYS A 11 -17.30 -2.38 24.08
CA LYS A 11 -16.31 -2.87 23.11
C LYS A 11 -16.82 -2.78 21.68
N GLN A 12 -18.07 -3.16 21.41
CA GLN A 12 -18.67 -3.05 20.08
C GLN A 12 -18.78 -1.60 19.61
N ILE A 13 -19.06 -0.66 20.53
CA ILE A 13 -19.08 0.78 20.24
C ILE A 13 -17.65 1.26 19.94
N ALA A 14 -16.69 0.94 20.82
CA ALA A 14 -15.30 1.38 20.70
C ALA A 14 -14.63 0.95 19.39
N CYS A 15 -15.00 -0.22 18.85
CA CYS A 15 -14.48 -0.73 17.57
C CYS A 15 -15.10 -0.06 16.32
N ARG A 16 -16.11 0.81 16.46
CA ARG A 16 -16.84 1.43 15.34
C ARG A 16 -16.79 2.95 15.31
N ILE A 17 -16.15 3.55 16.32
CA ILE A 17 -16.00 5.00 16.41
C ILE A 17 -14.57 5.40 16.05
N PRO A 18 -14.39 6.57 15.43
CA PRO A 18 -13.07 7.08 15.08
C PRO A 18 -12.28 7.48 16.34
N GLN A 19 -10.98 7.71 16.16
CA GLN A 19 -10.06 8.01 17.27
C GLN A 19 -10.47 9.26 18.06
N GLU A 20 -10.97 10.30 17.40
CA GLU A 20 -11.38 11.57 18.01
C GLU A 20 -12.49 11.33 19.05
N ASP A 21 -13.44 10.46 18.73
CA ASP A 21 -14.52 10.09 19.62
C ASP A 21 -14.02 9.23 20.79
N LYS A 22 -13.08 8.30 20.55
CA LYS A 22 -12.43 7.53 21.62
C LYS A 22 -11.71 8.44 22.61
N ILE A 23 -10.99 9.44 22.12
CA ILE A 23 -10.32 10.44 22.95
C ILE A 23 -11.37 11.21 23.76
N SER A 24 -12.47 11.63 23.14
CA SER A 24 -13.56 12.33 23.83
C SER A 24 -14.14 11.48 24.97
N LEU A 25 -14.30 10.17 24.79
CA LEU A 25 -14.75 9.24 25.83
C LEU A 25 -13.83 9.15 27.04
N THR A 26 -12.54 9.49 26.91
CA THR A 26 -11.60 9.53 28.04
C THR A 26 -11.96 10.60 29.07
N TYR A 27 -12.66 11.66 28.65
CA TYR A 27 -13.01 12.80 29.49
C TYR A 27 -14.40 12.67 30.14
N VAL A 28 -15.20 11.66 29.78
CA VAL A 28 -16.60 11.52 30.24
C VAL A 28 -16.68 11.14 31.72
N CYS A 29 -16.03 10.03 32.11
CA CYS A 29 -15.96 9.58 33.51
C CYS A 29 -14.86 8.54 33.69
N LYS A 30 -14.50 8.22 34.95
CA LYS A 30 -13.45 7.24 35.28
C LYS A 30 -13.70 5.86 34.66
N ARG A 31 -14.92 5.35 34.69
CA ARG A 31 -15.27 4.05 34.10
C ARG A 31 -15.13 4.04 32.59
N SER A 32 -15.56 5.11 31.91
CA SER A 32 -15.38 5.28 30.46
C SER A 32 -13.90 5.36 30.09
N TYR A 33 -13.12 6.11 30.85
CA TYR A 33 -11.67 6.20 30.71
C TYR A 33 -10.99 4.83 30.83
N GLU A 34 -11.26 4.08 31.90
CA GLU A 34 -10.69 2.74 32.11
C GLU A 34 -11.08 1.76 30.99
N SER A 35 -12.30 1.90 30.45
CA SER A 35 -12.81 1.04 29.39
C SER A 35 -12.23 1.38 28.01
N ILE A 36 -11.99 2.66 27.70
CA ILE A 36 -11.57 3.10 26.35
C ILE A 36 -10.06 3.13 26.16
N ILE A 37 -9.28 3.37 27.22
CA ILE A 37 -7.81 3.49 27.15
C ILE A 37 -7.13 2.30 26.47
N PRO A 38 -7.53 1.03 26.73
CA PRO A 38 -6.99 -0.10 25.98
C PRO A 38 -7.16 0.04 24.46
N PHE A 39 -8.31 0.51 23.98
CA PHE A 39 -8.58 0.69 22.54
C PHE A 39 -7.77 1.83 21.88
N ILE A 40 -7.31 2.79 22.69
CA ILE A 40 -6.43 3.88 22.22
C ILE A 40 -4.99 3.36 22.11
N TYR A 41 -4.51 2.61 23.10
CA TYR A 41 -3.12 2.14 23.12
C TYR A 41 -2.89 0.80 22.41
N GLN A 42 -3.94 0.03 22.10
CA GLN A 42 -3.80 -1.31 21.53
C GLN A 42 -3.00 -1.34 20.23
N ASN A 43 -3.33 -0.45 19.29
CA ASN A 43 -2.66 -0.34 18.01
C ASN A 43 -2.20 1.11 17.78
N VAL A 44 -0.90 1.33 17.74
CA VAL A 44 -0.31 2.69 17.64
C VAL A 44 0.51 2.82 16.37
N PHE A 45 0.14 3.78 15.51
CA PHE A 45 0.89 4.10 14.31
C PHE A 45 1.66 5.40 14.55
N LEU A 46 2.98 5.30 14.55
CA LEU A 46 3.86 6.44 14.58
C LEU A 46 4.03 7.08 13.19
N ASN A 47 2.96 7.68 12.64
CA ASN A 47 2.97 8.35 11.34
C ASN A 47 3.47 9.81 11.38
N GLU A 48 4.04 10.29 10.28
CA GLU A 48 4.50 11.70 10.15
C GLU A 48 3.86 12.44 8.96
N THR A 49 2.90 11.79 8.31
CA THR A 49 2.19 12.28 7.14
C THR A 49 0.69 12.17 7.34
N TYR A 50 -0.05 12.88 6.51
CA TYR A 50 -1.50 12.95 6.57
C TYR A 50 -2.17 11.60 6.25
N HIS A 51 -3.32 11.41 6.88
CA HIS A 51 -4.19 10.26 6.64
C HIS A 51 -5.10 10.54 5.43
N ILE A 52 -5.31 9.55 4.57
CA ILE A 52 -6.27 9.62 3.46
C ILE A 52 -7.37 8.60 3.70
N SER A 53 -8.60 9.07 3.89
CA SER A 53 -9.77 8.20 3.98
C SER A 53 -10.07 7.53 2.62
N GLY A 54 -10.30 6.22 2.66
CA GLY A 54 -10.77 5.47 1.49
C GLY A 54 -12.29 5.40 1.38
N ASP A 55 -12.81 4.90 0.25
CA ASP A 55 -14.27 4.76 0.09
C ASP A 55 -14.86 3.64 0.96
N TYR A 56 -13.99 2.74 1.41
CA TYR A 56 -14.31 1.63 2.30
C TYR A 56 -13.88 1.91 3.76
N ASP A 57 -13.57 3.16 4.12
CA ASP A 57 -12.93 3.54 5.39
C ASP A 57 -13.77 3.26 6.65
N ASN A 58 -15.08 2.98 6.52
CA ASN A 58 -15.85 2.40 7.63
C ASN A 58 -15.33 1.03 8.09
N SER A 59 -14.43 0.41 7.30
CA SER A 59 -13.71 -0.84 7.60
C SER A 59 -12.20 -0.65 7.78
N PHE A 60 -11.69 0.58 7.69
CA PHE A 60 -10.25 0.89 7.71
C PHE A 60 -9.93 2.03 8.70
N GLY A 61 -8.64 2.20 9.03
CA GLY A 61 -8.16 3.45 9.61
C GLY A 61 -8.31 3.64 11.13
N THR A 62 -8.70 4.86 11.52
CA THR A 62 -8.60 5.38 12.91
C THR A 62 -9.55 4.69 13.90
N CYS A 63 -10.52 3.91 13.39
CA CYS A 63 -11.39 3.05 14.20
C CYS A 63 -10.62 1.92 14.90
N TYR A 64 -9.44 1.53 14.41
CA TYR A 64 -8.62 0.49 15.04
C TYR A 64 -7.26 1.00 15.52
N TRP A 65 -6.80 2.14 15.00
CA TRP A 65 -5.48 2.68 15.32
C TRP A 65 -5.55 4.06 15.92
N SER A 66 -4.60 4.32 16.81
CA SER A 66 -4.22 5.67 17.16
C SER A 66 -3.14 6.16 16.21
N VAL A 67 -3.47 7.24 15.50
CA VAL A 67 -2.62 7.97 14.56
C VAL A 67 -2.49 9.43 14.98
N LEU A 68 -1.48 10.11 14.44
CA LEU A 68 -1.43 11.56 14.47
C LEU A 68 -2.14 12.12 13.25
N ASN A 69 -3.13 12.98 13.46
CA ASN A 69 -3.78 13.68 12.36
C ASN A 69 -2.89 14.83 11.87
N PHE A 70 -2.61 14.84 10.57
CA PHE A 70 -1.89 15.90 9.86
C PHE A 70 -2.71 16.30 8.63
N HIS A 71 -2.63 17.56 8.24
CA HIS A 71 -3.21 18.03 6.98
C HIS A 71 -2.21 17.83 5.83
N TYR A 72 -2.73 17.72 4.61
CA TYR A 72 -1.89 17.76 3.41
C TYR A 72 -1.26 19.13 3.26
N ILE A 73 0.05 19.18 3.01
CA ILE A 73 0.82 20.39 2.73
C ILE A 73 1.32 20.25 1.29
N ASP A 74 0.84 21.10 0.39
CA ASP A 74 1.37 21.17 -0.97
C ASP A 74 2.65 22.02 -0.93
N GLU A 75 3.81 21.39 -1.09
CA GLU A 75 5.11 22.07 -0.99
C GLU A 75 5.33 23.08 -2.13
N ASP A 76 4.58 22.94 -3.23
CA ASP A 76 4.63 23.85 -4.38
C ASP A 76 3.73 25.09 -4.18
N ASP A 77 2.83 25.08 -3.19
CA ASP A 77 1.96 26.23 -2.91
C ASP A 77 2.72 27.29 -2.11
N SER A 78 2.79 28.50 -2.65
CA SER A 78 3.39 29.64 -1.96
C SER A 78 2.72 29.99 -0.62
N ASN A 79 1.45 29.63 -0.43
CA ASN A 79 0.67 29.94 0.78
C ASN A 79 0.99 29.02 1.97
N THR A 80 1.53 27.82 1.73
CA THR A 80 1.85 26.81 2.76
C THR A 80 3.28 26.94 3.30
N LYS A 81 4.09 27.86 2.77
CA LYS A 81 5.51 28.07 3.16
C LYS A 81 5.74 28.39 4.64
N ASN A 82 4.71 28.86 5.34
CA ASN A 82 4.79 29.18 6.77
C ASN A 82 4.33 28.04 7.69
N ASP A 83 3.80 26.95 7.14
CA ASP A 83 3.34 25.82 7.94
C ASP A 83 4.53 25.06 8.53
N MET A 84 4.42 24.70 9.81
CA MET A 84 5.38 23.79 10.41
C MET A 84 5.30 22.45 9.69
N SER A 85 6.41 21.98 9.12
CA SER A 85 6.41 20.70 8.42
C SER A 85 5.86 19.58 9.31
N ASN A 86 5.01 18.72 8.72
CA ASN A 86 4.38 17.60 9.43
C ASN A 86 5.42 16.74 10.16
N ARG A 87 6.61 16.57 9.58
CA ARG A 87 7.76 15.87 10.18
C ARG A 87 8.23 16.49 11.50
N ARG A 88 8.33 17.82 11.58
CA ARG A 88 8.74 18.51 12.82
C ARG A 88 7.66 18.37 13.90
N LEU A 89 6.40 18.51 13.53
CA LEU A 89 5.27 18.33 14.43
C LEU A 89 5.18 16.88 14.94
N ALA A 90 5.37 15.90 14.06
CA ALA A 90 5.41 14.48 14.40
C ALA A 90 6.48 14.19 15.46
N LYS A 91 7.71 14.71 15.27
CA LYS A 91 8.80 14.56 16.24
C LYS A 91 8.43 15.05 17.64
N VAL A 92 7.80 16.22 17.74
CA VAL A 92 7.35 16.78 19.04
C VAL A 92 6.26 15.91 19.66
N LYS A 93 5.27 15.48 18.85
CA LYS A 93 4.18 14.64 19.36
C LYS A 93 4.67 13.26 19.82
N PHE A 94 5.69 12.69 19.16
CA PHE A 94 6.25 11.41 19.56
C PHE A 94 7.10 11.47 20.82
N SER A 95 7.80 12.58 21.09
CA SER A 95 8.49 12.73 22.37
C SER A 95 7.51 12.79 23.54
N TYR A 96 6.29 13.32 23.34
CA TYR A 96 5.23 13.23 24.34
C TYR A 96 4.72 11.80 24.52
N PHE A 97 4.55 11.05 23.44
CA PHE A 97 4.17 9.63 23.52
C PHE A 97 5.21 8.81 24.30
N GLU A 98 6.50 8.97 23.96
CA GLU A 98 7.62 8.35 24.66
C GLU A 98 7.60 8.70 26.16
N ARG A 99 7.49 10.00 26.48
CA ARG A 99 7.42 10.47 27.87
C ARG A 99 6.24 9.84 28.62
N THR A 100 5.06 9.78 28.01
CA THR A 100 3.86 9.19 28.61
C THR A 100 4.05 7.69 28.89
N LEU A 101 4.69 6.94 28.00
CA LEU A 101 5.04 5.54 28.26
C LEU A 101 6.05 5.41 29.40
N ALA A 102 7.07 6.26 29.43
CA ALA A 102 8.11 6.26 30.45
C ALA A 102 7.60 6.62 31.85
N GLU A 103 6.59 7.50 31.96
CA GLU A 103 5.95 7.89 33.22
C GLU A 103 5.05 6.78 33.80
N SER A 104 4.58 5.83 32.99
CA SER A 104 3.66 4.76 33.43
C SER A 104 3.85 3.43 32.68
N PRO A 105 5.08 2.87 32.66
CA PRO A 105 5.43 1.77 31.77
C PRO A 105 4.66 0.49 32.07
N LYS A 106 4.53 0.13 33.35
CA LYS A 106 3.78 -1.07 33.79
C LYS A 106 2.28 -1.01 33.51
N ARG A 107 1.74 0.20 33.26
CA ARG A 107 0.31 0.40 33.02
C ARG A 107 -0.01 0.51 31.54
N LEU A 108 0.81 1.23 30.77
CA LEU A 108 0.52 1.55 29.36
C LEU A 108 1.19 0.58 28.39
N CYS A 109 2.45 0.18 28.62
CA CYS A 109 3.14 -0.74 27.70
C CYS A 109 2.43 -2.09 27.54
N PRO A 110 1.83 -2.71 28.58
CA PRO A 110 1.05 -3.92 28.41
C PRO A 110 -0.23 -3.74 27.58
N LEU A 111 -0.71 -2.53 27.37
CA LEU A 111 -1.89 -2.29 26.52
C LEU A 111 -1.54 -2.37 25.03
N ILE A 112 -0.28 -2.12 24.69
CA ILE A 112 0.18 -2.07 23.30
C ILE A 112 0.33 -3.50 22.78
N ASN A 113 -0.49 -3.84 21.79
CA ASN A 113 -0.42 -5.11 21.07
C ASN A 113 0.34 -4.98 19.76
N ARG A 114 0.20 -3.83 19.11
CA ARG A 114 0.73 -3.56 17.78
C ARG A 114 1.31 -2.15 17.71
N ILE A 115 2.52 -2.06 17.19
CA ILE A 115 3.16 -0.79 16.87
C ILE A 115 3.61 -0.80 15.41
N ARG A 116 3.37 0.31 14.72
CA ARG A 116 3.84 0.52 13.35
C ARG A 116 4.68 1.78 13.31
N CYS A 117 5.94 1.60 12.95
CA CYS A 117 6.91 2.68 12.83
C CYS A 117 7.05 3.10 11.36
N THR A 118 7.61 4.27 11.11
CA THR A 118 7.94 4.73 9.76
C THR A 118 9.44 4.90 9.65
N TRP A 119 10.01 4.68 8.47
CA TRP A 119 11.47 4.81 8.30
C TRP A 119 11.99 6.24 8.49
N HIS A 120 11.09 7.21 8.37
CA HIS A 120 11.35 8.62 8.56
C HIS A 120 11.35 9.05 10.04
N LEU A 121 10.78 8.22 10.93
CA LEU A 121 10.73 8.45 12.36
C LEU A 121 12.15 8.67 12.91
N ASN A 122 12.27 9.58 13.90
CA ASN A 122 13.52 9.79 14.59
C ASN A 122 14.00 8.51 15.28
N GLU A 123 15.25 8.14 15.03
CA GLU A 123 15.83 6.86 15.48
C GLU A 123 15.92 6.76 17.01
N ASP A 124 16.21 7.86 17.70
CA ASP A 124 16.30 7.89 19.16
C ASP A 124 14.94 7.60 19.79
N VAL A 125 13.90 8.29 19.33
CA VAL A 125 12.51 8.08 19.81
C VAL A 125 12.05 6.65 19.55
N MET A 126 12.28 6.14 18.34
CA MET A 126 11.93 4.76 18.00
C MET A 126 12.65 3.75 18.88
N THR A 127 13.95 3.94 19.11
CA THR A 127 14.77 3.05 19.95
C THR A 127 14.29 3.07 21.39
N ASN A 128 13.99 4.24 21.95
CA ASN A 128 13.51 4.39 23.33
C ASN A 128 12.14 3.75 23.53
N VAL A 129 11.20 3.99 22.61
CA VAL A 129 9.87 3.36 22.64
C VAL A 129 10.00 1.84 22.56
N LEU A 130 10.80 1.30 21.65
CA LEU A 130 10.96 -0.14 21.50
C LEU A 130 11.67 -0.79 22.69
N LYS A 131 12.60 -0.08 23.35
CA LYS A 131 13.20 -0.52 24.61
C LYS A 131 12.16 -0.62 25.74
N LEU A 132 11.29 0.39 25.88
CA LEU A 132 10.20 0.34 26.86
C LEU A 132 9.23 -0.81 26.58
N LEU A 133 8.92 -1.07 25.31
CA LEU A 133 8.03 -2.15 24.93
C LEU A 133 8.67 -3.54 25.05
N SER A 134 9.96 -3.69 24.82
CA SER A 134 10.64 -4.97 25.03
C SER A 134 10.74 -5.32 26.52
N GLU A 135 10.87 -4.32 27.39
CA GLU A 135 10.98 -4.51 28.84
C GLU A 135 9.60 -4.68 29.52
N TYR A 136 8.58 -3.92 29.10
CA TYR A 136 7.28 -3.85 29.79
C TYR A 136 6.08 -4.28 28.93
N GLY A 137 6.25 -4.47 27.61
CA GLY A 137 5.17 -4.74 26.65
C GLY A 137 4.85 -6.23 26.49
N SER A 138 4.30 -6.85 27.54
CA SER A 138 3.97 -8.29 27.55
C SER A 138 2.97 -8.73 26.46
N ASN A 139 2.17 -7.81 25.92
CA ASN A 139 1.17 -8.09 24.89
C ASN A 139 1.62 -7.74 23.46
N LEU A 140 2.85 -7.24 23.28
CA LEU A 140 3.36 -6.82 21.97
C LEU A 140 3.55 -8.03 21.04
N LYS A 141 2.73 -8.11 19.98
CA LYS A 141 2.76 -9.21 18.99
C LYS A 141 3.17 -8.75 17.60
N PHE A 142 2.97 -7.48 17.29
CA PHE A 142 3.17 -6.94 15.95
C PHE A 142 4.06 -5.70 16.04
N VAL A 143 5.24 -5.79 15.46
CA VAL A 143 6.12 -4.64 15.21
C VAL A 143 6.28 -4.57 13.69
N ASP A 144 5.64 -3.57 13.09
CA ASP A 144 5.57 -3.41 11.63
C ASP A 144 6.46 -2.25 11.17
N GLN A 145 7.08 -2.45 9.99
CA GLN A 145 7.96 -1.53 9.24
C GLN A 145 9.37 -1.25 9.81
N PHE A 146 10.29 -1.07 8.86
CA PHE A 146 11.70 -0.62 8.95
C PHE A 146 12.32 -0.60 10.35
N VAL A 147 12.66 -1.79 10.81
CA VAL A 147 13.53 -1.99 11.97
C VAL A 147 14.97 -1.91 11.43
N ARG A 148 15.60 -0.72 11.53
CA ARG A 148 17.02 -0.56 11.19
C ARG A 148 17.85 -1.58 11.98
N SER A 149 19.05 -1.92 11.50
CA SER A 149 19.92 -2.91 12.16
C SER A 149 20.19 -2.60 13.64
N SER A 150 20.20 -1.32 14.02
CA SER A 150 20.30 -0.82 15.40
C SER A 150 19.12 -1.25 16.28
N VAL A 151 17.94 -1.36 15.68
CA VAL A 151 16.66 -1.66 16.34
C VAL A 151 16.38 -3.16 16.42
N ASN A 152 16.93 -3.96 15.50
CA ASN A 152 16.76 -5.43 15.49
C ASN A 152 17.25 -6.10 16.80
N LYS A 153 18.30 -5.55 17.44
CA LYS A 153 18.79 -6.02 18.74
C LYS A 153 17.74 -5.87 19.87
N GLY A 154 16.86 -4.88 19.78
CA GLY A 154 15.79 -4.66 20.75
C GLY A 154 14.61 -5.63 20.63
N LEU A 155 14.47 -6.32 19.48
CA LEU A 155 13.35 -7.23 19.20
C LEU A 155 13.69 -8.71 19.46
N GLU A 156 14.96 -9.06 19.57
CA GLU A 156 15.40 -10.44 19.86
C GLU A 156 14.71 -11.06 21.09
N PRO A 157 14.51 -10.35 22.22
CA PRO A 157 13.78 -10.88 23.37
C PRO A 157 12.31 -11.25 23.07
N LEU A 158 11.72 -10.68 22.01
CA LEU A 158 10.31 -10.86 21.63
C LEU A 158 10.12 -11.92 20.52
N SER A 159 11.18 -12.58 20.08
CA SER A 159 11.15 -13.54 18.95
C SER A 159 10.07 -14.64 19.07
N LYS A 160 9.78 -15.13 20.27
CA LYS A 160 8.76 -16.19 20.50
C LYS A 160 7.31 -15.70 20.39
N GLN A 161 7.07 -14.40 20.59
CA GLN A 161 5.74 -13.79 20.62
C GLN A 161 5.38 -13.02 19.34
N LEU A 162 6.39 -12.62 18.55
CA LEU A 162 6.19 -11.84 17.34
C LEU A 162 5.48 -12.67 16.25
N LYS A 163 4.51 -12.03 15.61
CA LYS A 163 3.74 -12.55 14.47
C LYS A 163 4.08 -11.84 13.15
N THR A 164 4.87 -10.78 13.21
CA THR A 164 5.30 -9.99 12.06
C THR A 164 6.80 -10.17 11.83
N LEU A 165 7.17 -10.25 10.55
CA LEU A 165 8.55 -10.23 10.12
C LEU A 165 8.69 -9.30 8.93
N THR A 166 9.46 -8.22 9.09
CA THR A 166 9.85 -7.32 7.99
C THR A 166 11.34 -7.45 7.79
N LEU A 167 11.76 -7.94 6.63
CA LEU A 167 13.16 -8.08 6.26
C LEU A 167 13.53 -6.97 5.27
N THR A 168 14.58 -6.24 5.59
CA THR A 168 15.20 -5.19 4.76
C THR A 168 16.69 -5.46 4.64
N PRO A 169 17.39 -4.91 3.63
CA PRO A 169 18.85 -5.00 3.58
C PRO A 169 19.47 -4.45 4.86
N PRO A 170 20.62 -4.99 5.30
CA PRO A 170 21.38 -4.36 6.37
C PRO A 170 21.85 -2.96 5.94
N THR A 171 21.87 -2.02 6.89
CA THR A 171 22.20 -0.59 6.70
C THR A 171 23.55 -0.35 6.02
N LEU A 172 24.47 -1.31 6.13
CA LEU A 172 25.68 -1.37 5.32
C LEU A 172 25.36 -2.24 4.10
N MET A 173 24.98 -1.60 2.98
CA MET A 173 25.30 -2.22 1.71
C MET A 173 26.82 -2.44 1.70
N PRO A 174 27.33 -3.64 1.39
CA PRO A 174 28.76 -3.77 1.12
C PRO A 174 29.08 -2.67 0.11
N THR A 175 30.10 -1.86 0.35
CA THR A 175 30.52 -0.78 -0.56
C THR A 175 30.69 -1.35 -1.95
N ILE A 176 29.66 -1.20 -2.80
CA ILE A 176 29.69 -1.63 -4.20
C ILE A 176 30.53 -0.57 -4.91
N THR A 177 31.84 -0.79 -4.97
CA THR A 177 32.69 -0.13 -5.97
C THR A 177 32.19 -0.57 -7.33
N VAL A 178 31.57 0.38 -8.03
CA VAL A 178 30.96 0.22 -9.35
C VAL A 178 32.03 -0.24 -10.35
N ARG A 179 32.14 -1.57 -10.56
CA ARG A 179 32.23 -2.24 -11.86
C ARG A 179 32.62 -3.73 -11.83
N ASP A 180 33.19 -4.24 -10.73
CA ASP A 180 33.80 -5.60 -10.76
C ASP A 180 33.19 -6.64 -9.79
N ASP A 181 32.23 -6.28 -8.93
CA ASP A 181 31.71 -7.17 -7.86
C ASP A 181 30.18 -7.44 -7.92
N PHE A 182 29.56 -7.40 -9.10
CA PHE A 182 28.30 -8.13 -9.26
C PHE A 182 28.67 -9.61 -9.37
N PRO A 183 28.26 -10.50 -8.43
CA PRO A 183 28.52 -11.92 -8.61
C PRO A 183 27.89 -12.32 -9.94
N SER A 184 28.72 -12.78 -10.87
CA SER A 184 28.24 -13.34 -12.12
C SER A 184 27.34 -14.53 -11.77
N VAL A 185 26.41 -14.83 -12.67
CA VAL A 185 25.47 -15.97 -12.56
C VAL A 185 26.21 -17.29 -12.27
N GLU A 186 27.51 -17.36 -12.57
CA GLU A 186 28.38 -18.52 -12.39
C GLU A 186 28.88 -18.73 -10.93
N GLU A 187 28.73 -17.75 -10.03
CA GLU A 187 29.16 -17.86 -8.62
C GLU A 187 28.00 -17.98 -7.60
N GLY A 188 26.86 -18.58 -7.97
CA GLY A 188 25.77 -18.87 -7.02
C GLY A 188 24.88 -17.68 -6.64
N GLY A 189 24.93 -16.59 -7.42
CA GLY A 189 23.89 -15.56 -7.49
C GLY A 189 23.58 -14.76 -6.22
N PHE A 190 22.42 -14.10 -6.23
CA PHE A 190 21.93 -13.26 -5.12
C PHE A 190 21.58 -14.03 -3.84
N ASP A 191 21.44 -15.36 -3.91
CA ASP A 191 21.14 -16.22 -2.75
C ASP A 191 22.26 -16.16 -1.71
N ARG A 192 23.53 -16.01 -2.13
CA ARG A 192 24.67 -15.81 -1.22
C ARG A 192 24.55 -14.54 -0.38
N LEU A 193 23.84 -13.51 -0.84
CA LEU A 193 23.60 -12.30 -0.05
C LEU A 193 22.70 -12.59 1.15
N TYR A 194 21.66 -13.40 0.98
CA TYR A 194 20.74 -13.76 2.06
C TYR A 194 21.46 -14.60 3.13
N VAL A 195 22.33 -15.53 2.73
CA VAL A 195 23.19 -16.29 3.63
C VAL A 195 24.15 -15.37 4.37
N LYS A 196 24.84 -14.46 3.65
CA LYS A 196 25.77 -13.48 4.23
C LYS A 196 25.08 -12.53 5.21
N TRP A 197 23.83 -12.17 4.95
CA TRP A 197 22.99 -11.36 5.85
C TRP A 197 22.37 -12.18 6.99
N GLY A 198 22.56 -13.50 7.01
CA GLY A 198 22.03 -14.39 8.05
C GLY A 198 20.50 -14.52 8.05
N LEU A 199 19.84 -14.20 6.93
CA LEU A 199 18.37 -14.13 6.87
C LEU A 199 17.70 -15.50 6.96
N GLU A 200 18.39 -16.58 6.62
CA GLU A 200 17.87 -17.96 6.73
C GLU A 200 17.54 -18.35 8.18
N GLY A 201 18.17 -17.70 9.17
CA GLY A 201 17.87 -17.91 10.58
C GLY A 201 16.41 -17.60 10.95
N PHE A 202 15.74 -16.74 10.17
CA PHE A 202 14.35 -16.35 10.41
C PHE A 202 13.33 -17.45 10.06
N TRP A 203 13.71 -18.49 9.30
CA TRP A 203 12.83 -19.65 9.08
C TRP A 203 12.46 -20.38 10.37
N LYS A 204 13.22 -20.16 11.46
CA LYS A 204 12.95 -20.76 12.77
C LYS A 204 11.78 -20.12 13.53
N PHE A 205 11.17 -19.04 13.01
CA PHE A 205 10.10 -18.31 13.69
C PHE A 205 8.75 -19.00 13.39
N PRO A 206 8.13 -19.69 14.37
CA PRO A 206 7.02 -20.61 14.08
C PRO A 206 5.66 -19.91 13.90
N ASN A 207 5.55 -18.66 14.36
CA ASN A 207 4.28 -17.95 14.52
C ASN A 207 4.09 -16.80 13.52
N ILE A 208 4.88 -16.74 12.45
CA ILE A 208 4.78 -15.66 11.47
C ILE A 208 3.43 -15.73 10.74
N GLU A 209 2.64 -14.68 10.92
CA GLU A 209 1.37 -14.45 10.21
C GLU A 209 1.52 -13.38 9.12
N LYS A 210 2.53 -12.53 9.21
CA LYS A 210 2.83 -11.45 8.26
C LYS A 210 4.30 -11.41 7.88
N LEU A 211 4.58 -11.54 6.60
CA LEU A 211 5.92 -11.44 6.01
C LEU A 211 5.98 -10.25 5.05
N SER A 212 6.99 -9.40 5.21
CA SER A 212 7.33 -8.33 4.27
C SER A 212 8.78 -8.45 3.86
N LEU A 213 9.04 -8.66 2.57
CA LEU A 213 10.37 -8.60 1.96
C LEU A 213 10.48 -7.26 1.25
N ALA A 214 11.18 -6.31 1.86
CA ALA A 214 11.19 -4.93 1.41
C ALA A 214 12.60 -4.45 1.08
N SER A 215 12.75 -3.87 -0.11
CA SER A 215 14.01 -3.38 -0.66
C SER A 215 15.13 -4.43 -0.70
N LEU A 216 14.82 -5.72 -0.76
CA LEU A 216 15.83 -6.77 -0.95
C LEU A 216 16.04 -7.04 -2.43
N VAL A 217 17.18 -7.63 -2.82
CA VAL A 217 17.31 -8.18 -4.18
C VAL A 217 16.49 -9.47 -4.26
N TYR A 218 15.81 -9.72 -5.37
CA TYR A 218 14.99 -10.93 -5.54
C TYR A 218 15.84 -12.20 -5.40
N SER A 219 15.34 -13.14 -4.58
CA SER A 219 15.87 -14.49 -4.41
C SER A 219 14.68 -15.45 -4.39
N GLU A 220 14.56 -16.23 -5.46
CA GLU A 220 13.51 -17.24 -5.56
C GLU A 220 13.68 -18.31 -4.47
N PHE A 221 14.91 -18.80 -4.27
CA PHE A 221 15.22 -19.80 -3.26
C PHE A 221 14.75 -19.34 -1.87
N PHE A 222 15.11 -18.13 -1.45
CA PHE A 222 14.73 -17.62 -0.14
C PHE A 222 13.20 -17.47 0.00
N LEU A 223 12.54 -16.90 -1.01
CA LEU A 223 11.09 -16.71 -1.01
C LEU A 223 10.36 -18.06 -0.91
N MET A 224 10.73 -19.04 -1.73
CA MET A 224 10.08 -20.35 -1.75
C MET A 224 10.23 -21.07 -0.40
N ASN A 225 11.40 -20.99 0.24
CA ASN A 225 11.61 -21.54 1.58
C ASN A 225 10.78 -20.82 2.65
N CYS A 226 10.67 -19.48 2.60
CA CYS A 226 9.78 -18.74 3.49
C CYS A 226 8.32 -19.20 3.35
N LEU A 227 7.83 -19.34 2.11
CA LEU A 227 6.47 -19.78 1.84
C LEU A 227 6.22 -21.23 2.26
N ALA A 228 7.24 -22.10 2.16
CA ALA A 228 7.16 -23.48 2.62
C ALA A 228 7.12 -23.59 4.15
N VAL A 229 7.85 -22.74 4.89
CA VAL A 229 8.00 -22.86 6.35
C VAL A 229 6.93 -22.09 7.13
N PHE A 230 6.48 -20.93 6.64
CA PHE A 230 5.53 -20.08 7.37
C PHE A 230 4.07 -20.50 7.15
N HIS A 231 3.67 -21.65 7.72
CA HIS A 231 2.33 -22.24 7.55
C HIS A 231 1.16 -21.39 8.08
N ASN A 232 1.43 -20.36 8.88
CA ASN A 232 0.43 -19.46 9.47
C ASN A 232 0.33 -18.11 8.75
N LEU A 233 1.08 -17.94 7.65
CA LEU A 233 1.11 -16.71 6.90
C LEU A 233 -0.28 -16.38 6.33
N LYS A 234 -0.78 -15.20 6.68
CA LYS A 234 -2.03 -14.60 6.19
C LYS A 234 -1.76 -13.39 5.31
N ILE A 235 -0.59 -12.79 5.44
CA ILE A 235 -0.22 -11.53 4.81
C ILE A 235 1.18 -11.66 4.21
N LEU A 236 1.29 -11.41 2.91
CA LEU A 236 2.57 -11.40 2.19
C LEU A 236 2.76 -10.06 1.48
N LYS A 237 3.92 -9.42 1.69
CA LYS A 237 4.38 -8.28 0.91
C LYS A 237 5.71 -8.57 0.23
N LEU A 238 5.76 -8.36 -1.08
CA LEU A 238 6.93 -8.51 -1.92
C LEU A 238 7.23 -7.17 -2.60
N ASP A 239 8.32 -6.54 -2.18
CA ASP A 239 8.73 -5.21 -2.61
C ASP A 239 10.25 -5.22 -2.81
N TYR A 240 10.69 -5.84 -3.91
CA TYR A 240 12.11 -6.06 -4.20
C TYR A 240 12.75 -4.84 -4.87
N MET A 241 14.07 -4.70 -4.71
CA MET A 241 14.88 -3.74 -5.47
C MET A 241 15.08 -4.22 -6.90
N GLY A 242 14.90 -3.29 -7.85
CA GLY A 242 15.15 -3.55 -9.26
C GLY A 242 14.00 -4.29 -9.95
N LYS A 243 14.31 -4.90 -11.10
CA LYS A 243 13.31 -5.59 -11.90
C LYS A 243 12.93 -6.92 -11.26
N PHE A 244 11.65 -7.08 -10.98
CA PHE A 244 11.04 -8.33 -10.55
C PHE A 244 9.83 -8.58 -11.44
N ASP A 245 9.97 -9.48 -12.42
CA ASP A 245 8.90 -9.77 -13.37
C ASP A 245 7.80 -10.62 -12.70
N PHE A 246 6.54 -10.30 -12.97
CA PHE A 246 5.43 -11.13 -12.51
C PHE A 246 5.46 -12.50 -13.21
N ASP A 247 5.55 -13.57 -12.42
CA ASP A 247 5.46 -14.95 -12.90
C ASP A 247 4.26 -15.69 -12.28
N VAL A 248 3.43 -16.27 -13.15
CA VAL A 248 2.29 -17.11 -12.76
C VAL A 248 2.76 -18.37 -12.02
N SER A 249 3.99 -18.83 -12.27
CA SER A 249 4.59 -19.97 -11.57
C SER A 249 4.65 -19.76 -10.05
N LEU A 250 4.95 -18.52 -9.60
CA LEU A 250 4.97 -18.15 -8.18
C LEU A 250 3.58 -18.30 -7.56
N ILE A 251 2.55 -17.84 -8.26
CA ILE A 251 1.16 -17.93 -7.77
C ILE A 251 0.70 -19.40 -7.74
N ASN A 252 1.07 -20.18 -8.75
CA ASN A 252 0.82 -21.61 -8.81
C ASN A 252 1.56 -22.40 -7.73
N PHE A 253 2.77 -21.98 -7.35
CA PHE A 253 3.50 -22.56 -6.24
C PHE A 253 2.80 -22.21 -4.92
N LEU A 254 2.53 -20.92 -4.71
CA LEU A 254 1.87 -20.41 -3.50
C LEU A 254 0.52 -21.09 -3.26
N SER A 255 -0.28 -21.29 -4.31
CA SER A 255 -1.60 -21.94 -4.21
C SER A 255 -1.56 -23.40 -3.75
N LYS A 256 -0.41 -24.07 -3.88
CA LYS A 256 -0.17 -25.44 -3.40
C LYS A 256 0.35 -25.48 -1.95
N GLN A 257 0.83 -24.36 -1.42
CA GLN A 257 1.33 -24.27 -0.05
C GLN A 257 0.19 -24.14 0.97
N VAL A 258 0.43 -24.60 2.20
CA VAL A 258 -0.50 -24.44 3.34
C VAL A 258 -0.81 -22.96 3.58
N CYS A 259 0.20 -22.11 3.47
CA CYS A 259 0.04 -20.66 3.63
C CYS A 259 -0.83 -20.04 2.54
N GLY A 260 -0.71 -20.47 1.27
CA GLY A 260 -1.51 -19.92 0.18
C GLY A 260 -3.00 -20.17 0.34
N LYS A 261 -3.39 -21.26 1.01
CA LYS A 261 -4.79 -21.50 1.39
C LYS A 261 -5.29 -20.62 2.53
N LYS A 262 -4.41 -20.03 3.34
CA LYS A 262 -4.74 -19.11 4.44
C LYS A 262 -4.49 -17.66 4.10
N LEU A 263 -3.85 -17.38 2.96
CA LEU A 263 -3.44 -16.04 2.59
C LEU A 263 -4.67 -15.17 2.34
N GLN A 264 -4.82 -14.14 3.16
CA GLN A 264 -5.88 -13.17 3.10
C GLN A 264 -5.44 -11.90 2.36
N ARG A 265 -4.14 -11.60 2.34
CA ARG A 265 -3.62 -10.36 1.77
C ARG A 265 -2.32 -10.58 1.04
N PHE A 266 -2.24 -10.00 -0.14
CA PHE A 266 -1.02 -10.02 -0.95
C PHE A 266 -0.75 -8.64 -1.53
N ASP A 267 0.42 -8.08 -1.21
CA ASP A 267 0.98 -6.87 -1.79
C ASP A 267 2.23 -7.24 -2.60
N ILE A 268 2.23 -6.90 -3.90
CA ILE A 268 3.32 -7.23 -4.82
C ILE A 268 3.69 -6.01 -5.65
N HIS A 269 4.97 -5.66 -5.64
CA HIS A 269 5.57 -4.71 -6.55
C HIS A 269 6.38 -5.47 -7.59
N CYS A 270 5.93 -5.47 -8.85
CA CYS A 270 6.51 -6.23 -9.94
C CYS A 270 6.38 -5.52 -11.29
N GLU A 271 7.30 -5.83 -12.20
CA GLU A 271 7.18 -5.47 -13.61
C GLU A 271 6.04 -6.29 -14.22
N LEU A 272 5.01 -5.58 -14.63
CA LEU A 272 3.94 -6.13 -15.44
C LEU A 272 4.26 -5.81 -16.90
N ASN A 273 3.91 -6.72 -17.82
CA ASN A 273 4.08 -6.51 -19.26
C ASN A 273 3.10 -5.45 -19.80
N HIS A 274 3.13 -4.23 -19.26
CA HIS A 274 2.26 -3.09 -19.55
C HIS A 274 2.67 -2.35 -20.81
N ARG A 275 2.78 -3.08 -21.92
CA ARG A 275 3.24 -2.53 -23.19
C ARG A 275 2.34 -1.39 -23.72
N LEU A 276 1.11 -1.27 -23.23
CA LEU A 276 0.14 -0.23 -23.62
C LEU A 276 0.30 1.10 -22.86
N PHE A 277 0.62 1.07 -21.57
CA PHE A 277 0.65 2.26 -20.70
C PHE A 277 2.07 2.68 -20.29
N PHE A 278 3.03 1.76 -20.29
CA PHE A 278 4.44 2.03 -19.97
C PHE A 278 5.37 1.44 -21.04
N PRO A 279 5.35 1.98 -22.26
CA PRO A 279 6.18 1.44 -23.32
C PRO A 279 7.68 1.69 -23.05
N MET A 280 8.46 0.61 -23.15
CA MET A 280 9.93 0.65 -23.13
C MET A 280 10.48 1.34 -24.40
N THR A 281 11.65 1.95 -24.22
CA THR A 281 12.26 3.12 -24.87
C THR A 281 12.49 3.15 -26.40
N ASP A 282 12.04 2.17 -27.19
CA ASP A 282 12.48 2.11 -28.60
C ASP A 282 11.46 2.65 -29.62
N ASN A 283 10.16 2.64 -29.28
CA ASN A 283 9.13 3.44 -29.96
C ASN A 283 7.81 3.39 -29.17
N PRO A 284 7.53 4.36 -28.28
CA PRO A 284 6.43 4.24 -27.32
C PRO A 284 5.02 4.29 -27.94
N LEU A 285 4.89 4.75 -29.18
CA LEU A 285 3.61 5.12 -29.79
C LEU A 285 3.14 4.16 -30.90
N THR A 286 4.00 3.24 -31.35
CA THR A 286 3.58 2.11 -32.19
C THR A 286 2.72 1.11 -31.41
N ARG A 287 2.67 1.21 -30.08
CA ARG A 287 1.96 0.30 -29.18
C ARG A 287 0.66 0.84 -28.57
N LEU A 288 0.27 2.10 -28.82
CA LEU A 288 -1.06 2.58 -28.46
C LEU A 288 -2.11 1.93 -29.38
N ASN A 289 -2.44 0.67 -29.11
CA ASN A 289 -3.57 -0.01 -29.70
C ASN A 289 -4.64 -0.19 -28.62
N PHE A 290 -5.73 0.57 -28.74
CA PHE A 290 -6.90 0.45 -27.87
C PHE A 290 -7.93 -0.53 -28.42
N ASP A 291 -7.69 -1.11 -29.61
CA ASP A 291 -8.57 -2.10 -30.21
C ASP A 291 -8.61 -3.35 -29.34
N GLY A 292 -9.82 -3.78 -28.97
CA GLY A 292 -10.02 -4.95 -28.12
C GLY A 292 -9.62 -4.77 -26.65
N PHE A 293 -9.28 -3.54 -26.22
CA PHE A 293 -8.85 -3.26 -24.83
C PHE A 293 -9.91 -3.64 -23.79
N CYS A 294 -11.12 -3.09 -23.93
CA CYS A 294 -12.28 -3.47 -23.13
C CYS A 294 -13.55 -3.14 -23.94
N PRO A 295 -14.51 -4.06 -24.07
CA PRO A 295 -15.72 -3.83 -24.86
C PRO A 295 -16.67 -2.81 -24.21
N CYS A 296 -16.46 -2.47 -22.93
CA CYS A 296 -17.35 -1.65 -22.13
C CYS A 296 -17.52 -0.22 -22.69
N SER A 297 -18.75 0.30 -22.68
CA SER A 297 -19.06 1.64 -23.20
C SER A 297 -18.33 2.74 -22.45
N THR A 298 -18.25 2.63 -21.12
CA THR A 298 -17.48 3.57 -20.28
C THR A 298 -16.02 3.63 -20.72
N CYS A 299 -15.40 2.49 -20.98
CA CYS A 299 -14.01 2.35 -21.37
C CYS A 299 -13.75 3.01 -22.73
N LYS A 300 -14.61 2.70 -23.71
CA LYS A 300 -14.58 3.30 -25.05
C LYS A 300 -14.73 4.82 -24.97
N ASN A 301 -15.67 5.31 -24.17
CA ASN A 301 -15.89 6.73 -23.95
C ASN A 301 -14.67 7.40 -23.28
N THR A 302 -14.08 6.79 -22.25
CA THR A 302 -12.87 7.32 -21.60
C THR A 302 -11.70 7.41 -22.58
N ILE A 303 -11.49 6.39 -23.41
CA ILE A 303 -10.44 6.41 -24.44
C ILE A 303 -10.70 7.55 -25.43
N HIS A 304 -11.92 7.67 -25.96
CA HIS A 304 -12.23 8.71 -26.95
C HIS A 304 -12.25 10.12 -26.37
N GLU A 305 -13.04 10.36 -25.32
CA GLU A 305 -13.32 11.70 -24.79
C GLU A 305 -12.20 12.23 -23.89
N VAL A 306 -11.38 11.36 -23.29
CA VAL A 306 -10.31 11.77 -22.37
C VAL A 306 -8.95 11.55 -23.00
N ILE A 307 -8.59 10.32 -23.35
CA ILE A 307 -7.24 10.02 -23.88
C ILE A 307 -7.04 10.71 -25.23
N LEU A 308 -7.92 10.48 -26.19
CA LEU A 308 -7.73 10.96 -27.56
C LEU A 308 -8.11 12.45 -27.74
N LYS A 309 -9.05 12.99 -26.97
CA LYS A 309 -9.45 14.41 -27.11
C LYS A 309 -8.75 15.37 -26.15
N LYS A 310 -8.39 14.94 -24.93
CA LYS A 310 -7.80 15.82 -23.89
C LYS A 310 -6.31 15.58 -23.70
N ILE A 311 -5.85 14.33 -23.61
CA ILE A 311 -4.42 14.03 -23.37
C ILE A 311 -3.61 14.07 -24.67
N PHE A 312 -4.16 13.50 -25.74
CA PHE A 312 -3.50 13.33 -27.03
C PHE A 312 -4.36 13.87 -28.19
N PRO A 313 -4.68 15.18 -28.23
CA PRO A 313 -5.52 15.77 -29.27
C PRO A 313 -4.88 15.72 -30.67
N GLU A 314 -3.57 15.47 -30.76
CA GLU A 314 -2.82 15.35 -32.01
C GLU A 314 -3.02 13.98 -32.70
N THR A 315 -2.93 13.95 -34.03
CA THR A 315 -2.88 12.69 -34.78
C THR A 315 -1.68 11.84 -34.33
N ARG A 316 -1.88 10.52 -34.19
CA ARG A 316 -0.86 9.52 -33.80
C ARG A 316 0.49 9.68 -34.52
N SER A 317 0.50 10.15 -35.77
CA SER A 317 1.69 10.42 -36.59
C SER A 317 2.59 11.58 -36.10
N LYS A 318 2.03 12.58 -35.41
CA LYS A 318 2.78 13.71 -34.83
C LYS A 318 3.43 13.34 -33.51
N LEU A 319 2.71 12.60 -32.66
CA LEU A 319 3.22 12.07 -31.41
C LEU A 319 4.47 11.21 -31.64
N LEU A 320 4.46 10.38 -32.69
CA LEU A 320 5.55 9.45 -33.05
C LEU A 320 6.91 10.13 -33.27
N LYS A 321 6.95 11.46 -33.41
CA LYS A 321 8.18 12.22 -33.70
C LYS A 321 8.91 12.73 -32.45
N ASN A 322 8.33 12.68 -31.25
CA ASN A 322 8.96 13.23 -30.05
C ASN A 322 8.70 12.39 -28.77
N PRO A 323 9.66 11.55 -28.33
CA PRO A 323 9.54 10.71 -27.13
C PRO A 323 9.32 11.49 -25.83
N ASN A 324 9.91 12.69 -25.70
CA ASN A 324 9.78 13.51 -24.48
C ASN A 324 8.34 14.02 -24.30
N LYS A 325 7.62 14.30 -25.39
CA LYS A 325 6.17 14.61 -25.34
C LYS A 325 5.37 13.46 -24.77
N PHE A 326 5.70 12.22 -25.14
CA PHE A 326 4.95 11.05 -24.69
C PHE A 326 5.03 10.86 -23.17
N GLN A 327 6.21 11.02 -22.57
CA GLN A 327 6.38 10.89 -21.13
C GLN A 327 5.60 11.98 -20.37
N ALA A 328 5.66 13.23 -20.83
CA ALA A 328 4.90 14.35 -20.25
C ALA A 328 3.38 14.21 -20.43
N HIS A 329 2.91 13.45 -21.42
CA HIS A 329 1.48 13.16 -21.62
C HIS A 329 1.04 11.82 -21.00
N ASN A 330 1.98 11.02 -20.47
CA ASN A 330 1.66 9.71 -19.91
C ASN A 330 0.97 9.86 -18.54
N PHE A 331 -0.35 10.05 -18.60
CA PHE A 331 -1.21 10.21 -17.43
C PHE A 331 -1.02 9.11 -16.38
N PHE A 332 -0.91 7.84 -16.79
CA PHE A 332 -0.75 6.73 -15.87
C PHE A 332 0.62 6.74 -15.18
N TYR A 333 1.67 7.15 -15.91
CA TYR A 333 2.98 7.35 -15.30
C TYR A 333 2.94 8.42 -14.22
N GLN A 334 2.35 9.57 -14.52
CA GLN A 334 2.21 10.64 -13.53
C GLN A 334 1.32 10.22 -12.37
N MET A 335 0.20 9.54 -12.63
CA MET A 335 -0.78 9.13 -11.63
C MET A 335 -0.28 8.05 -10.66
N PHE A 336 0.63 7.18 -11.09
CA PHE A 336 1.11 6.05 -10.28
C PHE A 336 2.54 6.19 -9.79
N PHE A 337 3.36 7.03 -10.42
CA PHE A 337 4.78 7.16 -10.09
C PHE A 337 5.20 8.57 -9.65
N GLU A 338 4.73 9.64 -10.31
CA GLU A 338 5.17 11.01 -9.98
C GLU A 338 4.29 11.69 -8.91
N ASN A 339 2.98 11.72 -9.12
CA ASN A 339 1.99 12.41 -8.30
C ASN A 339 0.89 11.41 -7.90
N LYS A 340 1.24 10.45 -7.04
CA LYS A 340 0.37 9.30 -6.77
C LYS A 340 -0.98 9.76 -6.23
N ILE A 341 -2.09 9.35 -6.84
CA ILE A 341 -3.42 9.66 -6.26
C ILE A 341 -3.86 8.66 -5.20
N MET A 342 -3.15 7.52 -5.13
CA MET A 342 -3.40 6.46 -4.16
C MET A 342 -2.45 6.63 -2.99
N PRO A 343 -2.95 6.67 -1.74
CA PRO A 343 -2.09 6.67 -0.57
C PRO A 343 -1.23 5.42 -0.54
N TYR A 344 -0.09 5.54 0.14
CA TYR A 344 0.71 4.38 0.47
C TYR A 344 -0.05 3.51 1.49
N THR A 345 -0.66 2.44 1.00
CA THR A 345 -1.31 1.43 1.82
C THR A 345 -0.39 0.24 1.98
N ASN A 346 0.54 0.34 2.93
CA ASN A 346 1.43 -0.78 3.26
C ASN A 346 0.59 -1.93 3.82
N ILE A 347 0.18 -2.85 2.94
CA ILE A 347 -0.82 -3.91 3.12
C ILE A 347 -2.11 -3.36 3.74
N ILE A 348 -3.24 -3.54 3.06
CA ILE A 348 -4.56 -3.22 3.62
C ILE A 348 -4.89 -4.24 4.71
N ASP A 349 -4.19 -4.15 5.83
CA ASP A 349 -4.66 -4.75 7.05
C ASP A 349 -5.97 -4.03 7.39
N ASN A 350 -7.06 -4.74 7.73
CA ASN A 350 -8.33 -4.18 8.25
C ASN A 350 -8.15 -3.35 9.54
N GLU A 351 -6.94 -2.86 9.78
CA GLU A 351 -6.49 -2.14 10.92
C GLU A 351 -5.63 -0.96 10.40
N SER A 352 -4.59 -1.14 9.58
CA SER A 352 -3.63 -0.04 9.32
C SER A 352 -4.19 1.12 8.46
N PRO A 353 -4.16 2.37 8.97
CA PRO A 353 -4.62 3.54 8.22
C PRO A 353 -3.80 3.83 6.97
N ALA A 354 -4.47 4.36 5.95
CA ALA A 354 -3.87 4.75 4.68
C ALA A 354 -3.17 6.11 4.82
N MET A 355 -1.88 6.17 4.48
CA MET A 355 -1.03 7.34 4.71
C MET A 355 -0.52 7.92 3.40
N GLY A 356 -0.51 9.25 3.29
CA GLY A 356 -0.09 9.92 2.05
C GLY A 356 1.39 10.27 2.01
N TRP A 357 2.28 9.28 1.85
CA TRP A 357 3.74 9.50 1.87
C TRP A 357 4.25 10.09 0.56
N ASP A 358 3.79 9.54 -0.55
CA ASP A 358 4.09 10.03 -1.90
C ASP A 358 2.80 10.34 -2.67
N SER A 359 1.68 10.39 -1.96
CA SER A 359 0.39 10.64 -2.59
C SER A 359 -0.03 12.08 -2.44
N VAL A 360 -0.91 12.51 -3.32
CA VAL A 360 -1.55 13.83 -3.30
C VAL A 360 -3.06 13.66 -3.43
N PRO A 361 -3.86 14.60 -2.92
CA PRO A 361 -5.28 14.66 -3.24
C PRO A 361 -5.52 14.67 -4.75
N ILE A 362 -6.60 14.03 -5.22
CA ILE A 362 -6.89 13.93 -6.66
C ILE A 362 -7.05 15.31 -7.31
N GLU A 363 -7.56 16.30 -6.58
CA GLU A 363 -7.69 17.68 -7.05
C GLU A 363 -6.31 18.29 -7.30
N THR A 364 -5.35 18.04 -6.41
CA THR A 364 -3.96 18.49 -6.57
C THR A 364 -3.29 17.78 -7.75
N PHE A 365 -3.49 16.47 -7.89
CA PHE A 365 -2.99 15.71 -9.04
C PHE A 365 -3.53 16.27 -10.37
N VAL A 366 -4.85 16.46 -10.48
CA VAL A 366 -5.49 16.99 -11.70
C VAL A 366 -4.96 18.38 -12.04
N ARG A 367 -4.75 19.23 -11.02
CA ARG A 367 -4.13 20.54 -11.20
C ARG A 367 -2.71 20.42 -11.77
N LYS A 368 -1.82 19.67 -11.11
CA LYS A 368 -0.42 19.48 -11.54
C LYS A 368 -0.32 18.82 -12.92
N PHE A 369 -1.14 17.81 -13.20
CA PHE A 369 -1.20 17.16 -14.50
C PHE A 369 -1.60 18.13 -15.61
N ASN A 370 -2.66 18.93 -15.39
CA ASN A 370 -3.09 19.92 -16.37
C ASN A 370 -2.06 21.04 -16.58
N GLU A 371 -1.34 21.47 -15.53
CA GLU A 371 -0.25 22.44 -15.64
C GLU A 371 0.91 21.88 -16.50
N ASN A 372 1.32 20.64 -16.24
CA ASN A 372 2.37 19.96 -17.02
C ASN A 372 1.95 19.75 -18.47
N LEU A 373 0.71 19.29 -18.70
CA LEU A 373 0.14 19.09 -20.02
C LEU A 373 0.08 20.41 -20.80
N GLN A 374 -0.47 21.47 -20.19
CA GLN A 374 -0.62 22.77 -20.84
C GLN A 374 0.74 23.40 -21.15
N SER A 375 1.69 23.37 -20.21
CA SER A 375 3.06 23.87 -20.43
C SER A 375 3.74 23.15 -21.60
N THR A 376 3.60 21.83 -21.68
CA THR A 376 4.20 21.04 -22.78
C THR A 376 3.58 21.41 -24.13
N ILE A 377 2.25 21.63 -24.18
CA ILE A 377 1.52 21.93 -25.41
C ILE A 377 1.72 23.38 -25.86
N GLU A 378 1.70 24.35 -24.94
CA GLU A 378 1.98 25.76 -25.26
C GLU A 378 3.37 25.93 -25.86
N ASN A 379 4.38 25.29 -25.27
CA ASN A 379 5.75 25.34 -25.76
C ASN A 379 5.94 24.69 -27.14
N THR A 380 4.96 23.92 -27.62
CA THR A 380 5.12 23.17 -28.88
C THR A 380 4.13 23.56 -29.98
N GLU A 381 2.89 23.91 -29.65
CA GLU A 381 1.79 23.95 -30.63
C GLU A 381 0.95 25.23 -30.57
N ASN A 382 1.13 26.12 -29.57
CA ASN A 382 0.30 27.33 -29.37
C ASN A 382 -1.22 27.02 -29.35
N ILE A 383 -1.61 25.83 -28.87
CA ILE A 383 -3.03 25.40 -28.76
C ILE A 383 -3.39 25.29 -27.27
N THR A 384 -4.61 25.71 -26.93
CA THR A 384 -5.19 25.43 -25.61
C THR A 384 -5.94 24.11 -25.65
N VAL A 385 -5.69 23.24 -24.67
CA VAL A 385 -6.34 21.92 -24.61
C VAL A 385 -7.37 21.87 -23.50
N ASN A 386 -8.40 21.07 -23.73
CA ASN A 386 -9.43 20.81 -22.73
C ASN A 386 -8.79 20.17 -21.49
N LYS A 387 -9.00 20.80 -20.35
CA LYS A 387 -8.48 20.32 -19.07
C LYS A 387 -9.14 19.00 -18.68
N ILE A 388 -8.36 18.12 -18.08
CA ILE A 388 -8.84 16.93 -17.38
C ILE A 388 -9.56 17.37 -16.11
N THR A 389 -10.67 16.72 -15.81
CA THR A 389 -11.45 16.87 -14.58
C THR A 389 -11.13 15.75 -13.59
N ARG A 390 -11.62 15.88 -12.35
CA ARG A 390 -11.55 14.81 -11.34
C ARG A 390 -12.20 13.53 -11.85
N GLU A 391 -13.35 13.65 -12.50
CA GLU A 391 -14.13 12.54 -13.04
C GLU A 391 -13.41 11.84 -14.19
N ASP A 392 -12.72 12.60 -15.04
CA ASP A 392 -11.85 12.05 -16.09
C ASP A 392 -10.71 11.22 -15.48
N ALA A 393 -10.07 11.73 -14.42
CA ALA A 393 -8.98 11.03 -13.73
C ALA A 393 -9.43 9.71 -13.10
N ILE A 394 -10.60 9.72 -12.43
CA ILE A 394 -11.23 8.50 -11.88
C ILE A 394 -11.57 7.52 -13.01
N SER A 395 -12.10 8.00 -14.13
CA SER A 395 -12.47 7.17 -15.28
C SER A 395 -11.24 6.51 -15.93
N LEU A 396 -10.11 7.23 -15.99
CA LEU A 396 -8.83 6.69 -16.44
C LEU A 396 -8.31 5.62 -15.47
N TYR A 397 -8.41 5.86 -14.16
CA TYR A 397 -8.07 4.85 -13.16
C TYR A 397 -8.91 3.58 -13.30
N HIS A 398 -10.23 3.70 -13.50
CA HIS A 398 -11.11 2.54 -13.74
C HIS A 398 -10.75 1.79 -15.02
N LEU A 399 -10.45 2.52 -16.10
CA LEU A 399 -9.96 1.94 -17.36
C LEU A 399 -8.72 1.08 -17.15
N TYR A 400 -7.79 1.55 -16.31
CA TYR A 400 -6.57 0.81 -15.98
C TYR A 400 -6.84 -0.46 -15.15
N LEU A 401 -7.79 -0.42 -14.20
CA LEU A 401 -8.19 -1.62 -13.47
C LEU A 401 -8.80 -2.68 -14.38
N HIS A 402 -9.60 -2.26 -15.37
CA HIS A 402 -10.18 -3.17 -16.38
C HIS A 402 -9.11 -3.84 -17.23
N TYR A 403 -7.99 -3.15 -17.49
CA TYR A 403 -6.84 -3.72 -18.16
C TYR A 403 -6.13 -4.78 -17.33
N LEU A 404 -6.10 -4.61 -16.01
CA LEU A 404 -5.51 -5.56 -15.08
C LEU A 404 -6.37 -6.79 -14.81
N LYS A 405 -7.56 -6.91 -15.43
CA LYS A 405 -8.50 -8.02 -15.22
C LYS A 405 -7.84 -9.39 -15.23
N ASP A 406 -7.05 -9.69 -16.26
CA ASP A 406 -6.44 -11.01 -16.41
C ASP A 406 -5.39 -11.28 -15.33
N VAL A 407 -4.67 -10.24 -14.90
CA VAL A 407 -3.73 -10.33 -13.77
C VAL A 407 -4.49 -10.66 -12.49
N PHE A 408 -5.55 -9.91 -12.18
CA PHE A 408 -6.38 -10.16 -10.98
C PHE A 408 -6.98 -11.58 -10.98
N LYS A 409 -7.46 -12.04 -12.13
CA LYS A 409 -8.07 -13.37 -12.29
C LYS A 409 -7.14 -14.51 -11.86
N VAL A 410 -5.83 -14.39 -12.12
CA VAL A 410 -4.83 -15.39 -11.69
C VAL A 410 -4.84 -15.54 -10.16
N PHE A 411 -4.89 -14.44 -9.42
CA PHE A 411 -4.93 -14.47 -7.95
C PHE A 411 -6.29 -14.92 -7.42
N GLU A 412 -7.38 -14.39 -7.98
CA GLU A 412 -8.76 -14.70 -7.59
C GLU A 412 -9.05 -16.21 -7.67
N GLN A 413 -8.55 -16.87 -8.71
CA GLN A 413 -8.73 -18.31 -8.92
C GLN A 413 -7.77 -19.16 -8.09
N SER A 414 -6.55 -18.68 -7.84
CA SER A 414 -5.51 -19.45 -7.17
C SER A 414 -5.55 -19.37 -5.64
N LEU A 415 -6.06 -18.26 -5.10
CA LEU A 415 -6.02 -17.94 -3.67
C LEU A 415 -7.45 -17.76 -3.12
N PRO A 416 -8.05 -18.82 -2.54
CA PRO A 416 -9.48 -18.85 -2.21
C PRO A 416 -9.86 -17.89 -1.09
N ASN A 417 -8.97 -17.64 -0.14
CA ASN A 417 -9.23 -16.79 1.03
C ASN A 417 -8.69 -15.35 0.88
N LEU A 418 -8.25 -14.97 -0.33
CA LEU A 418 -7.71 -13.63 -0.59
C LEU A 418 -8.80 -12.57 -0.44
N GLU A 419 -8.65 -11.67 0.52
CA GLU A 419 -9.56 -10.55 0.76
C GLU A 419 -9.06 -9.27 0.10
N TYR A 420 -7.74 -9.07 0.05
CA TYR A 420 -7.11 -7.86 -0.48
C TYR A 420 -5.91 -8.19 -1.35
N LEU A 421 -5.78 -7.44 -2.44
CA LEU A 421 -4.71 -7.56 -3.40
C LEU A 421 -4.22 -6.16 -3.79
N THR A 422 -2.95 -5.90 -3.51
CA THR A 422 -2.27 -4.69 -3.96
C THR A 422 -1.25 -5.08 -5.02
N ILE A 423 -1.36 -4.50 -6.20
CA ILE A 423 -0.41 -4.71 -7.30
C ILE A 423 0.16 -3.36 -7.69
N ASN A 424 1.48 -3.19 -7.59
CA ASN A 424 2.17 -1.94 -7.90
C ASN A 424 1.56 -0.70 -7.23
N GLY A 425 1.19 -0.84 -5.95
CA GLY A 425 0.58 0.24 -5.19
C GLY A 425 -0.88 0.53 -5.54
N ILE A 426 -1.55 -0.36 -6.28
CA ILE A 426 -2.99 -0.26 -6.58
C ILE A 426 -3.78 -1.17 -5.64
N PRO A 427 -4.41 -0.61 -4.61
CA PRO A 427 -5.09 -1.39 -3.59
C PRO A 427 -6.50 -1.78 -4.04
N THR A 428 -6.77 -3.09 -4.02
CA THR A 428 -8.09 -3.66 -4.34
C THR A 428 -8.59 -4.59 -3.24
N LYS A 429 -9.92 -4.67 -3.11
CA LYS A 429 -10.63 -5.66 -2.31
C LYS A 429 -11.19 -6.72 -3.25
N ILE A 430 -11.08 -7.98 -2.87
CA ILE A 430 -11.74 -9.07 -3.55
C ILE A 430 -13.13 -9.24 -2.95
N ILE A 431 -14.16 -9.09 -3.78
CA ILE A 431 -15.54 -9.28 -3.39
C ILE A 431 -16.12 -10.53 -4.04
N GLN A 432 -16.95 -11.24 -3.30
CA GLN A 432 -17.79 -12.30 -3.85
C GLN A 432 -19.02 -11.65 -4.48
N VAL A 433 -19.26 -11.91 -5.76
CA VAL A 433 -20.39 -11.33 -6.52
C VAL A 433 -21.57 -12.29 -6.56
N ASP A 434 -21.30 -13.57 -6.81
CA ASP A 434 -22.25 -14.68 -6.75
C ASP A 434 -21.55 -15.94 -6.19
N GLU A 435 -22.13 -17.14 -6.23
CA GLU A 435 -21.49 -18.36 -5.69
C GLU A 435 -20.20 -18.77 -6.42
N LEU A 436 -20.00 -18.33 -7.66
CA LEU A 436 -18.93 -18.79 -8.57
C LEU A 436 -17.92 -17.70 -8.91
N GLN A 437 -18.29 -16.44 -8.76
CA GLN A 437 -17.54 -15.30 -9.26
C GLN A 437 -17.05 -14.39 -8.14
N ARG A 438 -15.74 -14.14 -8.18
CA ARG A 438 -15.04 -13.14 -7.38
C ARG A 438 -14.49 -12.08 -8.32
N CYS A 439 -14.39 -10.86 -7.83
CA CYS A 439 -13.71 -9.81 -8.59
C CYS A 439 -13.01 -8.82 -7.68
N ALA A 440 -11.92 -8.25 -8.20
CA ALA A 440 -11.23 -7.12 -7.62
C ALA A 440 -12.00 -5.81 -7.85
N VAL A 441 -12.24 -5.07 -6.78
CA VAL A 441 -12.77 -3.70 -6.77
C VAL A 441 -11.77 -2.76 -6.10
N PRO A 442 -11.57 -1.53 -6.61
CA PRO A 442 -10.62 -0.60 -6.01
C PRO A 442 -11.05 -0.14 -4.63
N LEU A 443 -10.09 0.17 -3.76
CA LEU A 443 -10.37 0.71 -2.43
C LEU A 443 -10.60 2.23 -2.39
N PHE A 444 -9.99 2.94 -3.33
CA PHE A 444 -10.13 4.38 -3.49
C PHE A 444 -10.77 4.67 -4.83
N TYR A 445 -11.57 5.73 -4.88
CA TYR A 445 -12.31 6.15 -6.07
C TYR A 445 -13.18 5.03 -6.67
N ASN A 446 -13.78 4.19 -5.83
CA ASN A 446 -14.66 3.09 -6.18
C ASN A 446 -16.05 3.52 -6.63
N ASN A 447 -16.48 4.74 -6.30
CA ASN A 447 -17.81 5.21 -6.69
C ASN A 447 -17.99 5.14 -8.22
N GLY A 448 -19.06 4.49 -8.67
CA GLY A 448 -19.35 4.27 -10.09
C GLY A 448 -18.54 3.16 -10.77
N TYR A 449 -17.59 2.51 -10.09
CA TYR A 449 -16.82 1.39 -10.65
C TYR A 449 -17.71 0.16 -10.86
N LYS A 450 -17.60 -0.45 -12.04
CA LYS A 450 -18.19 -1.76 -12.34
C LYS A 450 -17.10 -2.66 -12.90
N SER A 451 -16.88 -3.82 -12.30
CA SER A 451 -15.85 -4.76 -12.76
C SER A 451 -16.21 -5.33 -14.13
N ASN A 452 -15.23 -5.43 -15.03
CA ASN A 452 -15.35 -6.18 -16.29
C ASN A 452 -15.02 -7.68 -16.13
N SER A 453 -14.72 -8.14 -14.91
CA SER A 453 -14.40 -9.53 -14.60
C SER A 453 -15.62 -10.43 -14.39
N VAL A 454 -16.77 -9.83 -14.10
CA VAL A 454 -18.02 -10.54 -13.83
C VAL A 454 -18.76 -10.78 -15.15
N TYR A 455 -19.17 -12.03 -15.37
CA TYR A 455 -20.09 -12.40 -16.43
C TYR A 455 -21.52 -12.28 -15.90
N GLU A 456 -22.40 -11.58 -16.62
CA GLU A 456 -23.84 -11.69 -16.38
C GLU A 456 -24.24 -13.12 -16.70
N LEU A 457 -24.71 -13.87 -15.69
CA LEU A 457 -25.38 -15.15 -15.92
C LEU A 457 -26.68 -14.81 -16.66
N VAL A 458 -26.68 -15.05 -17.96
CA VAL A 458 -27.93 -15.02 -18.72
C VAL A 458 -28.71 -16.24 -18.26
N ASP A 459 -29.82 -15.99 -17.56
CA ASP A 459 -30.72 -17.04 -17.12
C ASP A 459 -31.10 -17.88 -18.35
N ALA A 460 -31.04 -19.21 -18.22
CA ALA A 460 -31.23 -20.08 -19.38
C ALA A 460 -32.60 -19.83 -20.04
N GLU A 461 -33.60 -19.40 -19.27
CA GLU A 461 -34.92 -19.02 -19.77
C GLU A 461 -34.89 -17.79 -20.69
N ALA A 462 -33.97 -16.83 -20.49
CA ALA A 462 -33.82 -15.64 -21.33
C ALA A 462 -33.07 -15.89 -22.65
N LEU A 463 -32.34 -17.02 -22.75
CA LEU A 463 -31.68 -17.45 -23.99
C LEU A 463 -32.60 -18.24 -24.93
N PHE A 464 -33.74 -18.71 -24.42
CA PHE A 464 -34.72 -19.53 -25.17
C PHE A 464 -36.13 -18.90 -25.24
N SER A 465 -36.31 -17.69 -24.72
CA SER A 465 -37.48 -16.81 -24.95
C SER A 465 -37.22 -15.87 -26.10
#